data_AF-A0A1M4ZLX2-F1
#
_entry.id   AF-A0A1M4ZLX2-F1
#
_cell.length_a   1.000
_cell.length_b   1.000
_cell.length_c   1.000
_cell.angle_alpha   90.00
_cell.angle_beta   90.00
_cell.angle_gamma   90.00
#
_symmetry.space_group_name_H-M   'P 1'
#
loop_
_entity.id
_entity.type
_entity.pdbx_description
1 polymer ?
#
loop_
_entity_poly.entity_id
_entity_poly.type
_entity_poly.pdbx_seq_one_letter_code
_entity_poly.pdbx_strand_id
1 'polypeptide(L)' 'MADITIHLEPVINEQGIARLQSALNVLGEDDELNIVMEAADAHQAGRVTEILEAGGFDYQPRGSHDGRLYQITARRKTK' A
#
# COMPACT_ATOMS: atom_id res chain seq x y z
N MET A 1 11.59 10.91 5.67
CA MET A 1 12.20 9.72 5.03
C MET A 1 12.29 8.53 5.98
N ALA A 2 11.13 8.04 6.40
CA ALA A 2 10.94 6.68 6.85
C ALA A 2 10.26 5.89 5.73
N ASP A 3 10.90 4.82 5.28
CA ASP A 3 10.34 3.86 4.34
C ASP A 3 9.64 2.74 5.12
N ILE A 4 8.31 2.80 5.19
CA ILE A 4 7.51 1.80 5.90
C ILE A 4 7.12 0.73 4.89
N THR A 5 7.57 -0.50 5.07
CA THR A 5 7.16 -1.63 4.21
C THR A 5 6.13 -2.50 4.93
N ILE A 6 4.96 -2.71 4.32
CA ILE A 6 3.93 -3.61 4.82
C ILE A 6 3.75 -4.76 3.85
N HIS A 7 3.87 -5.97 4.38
CA HIS A 7 3.51 -7.20 3.68
C HIS A 7 2.07 -7.55 4.01
N LEU A 8 1.23 -7.62 2.97
CA LEU A 8 -0.17 -8.05 3.06
C LEU A 8 -0.36 -9.52 2.63
N GLU A 9 0.75 -10.25 2.46
CA GLU A 9 0.78 -11.67 2.10
C GLU A 9 0.43 -12.55 3.32
N PRO A 10 -0.22 -13.72 3.13
CA PRO A 10 -0.72 -14.29 1.87
C PRO A 10 -2.18 -13.94 1.52
N VAL A 11 -2.88 -13.15 2.36
CA VAL A 11 -4.27 -12.71 2.10
C VAL A 11 -4.50 -11.33 2.70
N ILE A 12 -5.07 -10.41 1.92
CA ILE A 12 -5.57 -9.12 2.41
C ILE A 12 -6.81 -9.35 3.27
N ASN A 13 -6.60 -9.55 4.57
CA ASN A 13 -7.67 -9.62 5.57
C ASN A 13 -7.94 -8.25 6.20
N GLU A 14 -9.05 -8.12 6.92
CA GLU A 14 -9.45 -6.89 7.63
C GLU A 14 -8.35 -6.37 8.58
N GLN A 15 -7.58 -7.28 9.19
CA GLN A 15 -6.42 -6.92 10.01
C GLN A 15 -5.29 -6.27 9.21
N GLY A 16 -5.06 -6.71 7.97
CA GLY A 16 -4.11 -6.11 7.05
C GLY A 16 -4.53 -4.68 6.68
N ILE A 17 -5.82 -4.48 6.42
CA ILE A 17 -6.39 -3.15 6.16
C ILE A 17 -6.29 -2.24 7.39
N ALA A 18 -6.55 -2.75 8.59
CA ALA A 18 -6.40 -1.98 9.82
C ALA A 18 -4.94 -1.56 10.07
N ARG A 19 -3.98 -2.44 9.77
CA ARG A 19 -2.53 -2.11 9.80
C ARG A 19 -2.17 -1.06 8.76
N LEU A 20 -2.69 -1.19 7.53
CA LEU A 20 -2.50 -0.20 6.48
C LEU A 20 -3.00 1.18 6.92
N GLN A 21 -4.23 1.27 7.44
CA GLN A 21 -4.79 2.53 7.93
C GLN A 21 -3.99 3.10 9.10
N SER A 22 -3.55 2.25 10.02
CA SER A 22 -2.70 2.69 11.14
C SER A 22 -1.36 3.24 10.65
N ALA A 23 -0.76 2.60 9.65
CA ALA A 23 0.48 3.06 9.02
C ALA A 23 0.27 4.40 8.30
N LEU A 24 -0.78 4.54 7.51
CA LEU A 24 -1.13 5.80 6.83
C LEU A 24 -1.33 6.96 7.81
N ASN A 25 -1.84 6.69 9.02
CA ASN A 25 -2.05 7.70 10.05
C ASN A 25 -0.73 8.14 10.72
N VAL A 26 0.27 7.24 10.80
CA VAL A 26 1.61 7.58 11.31
C VAL A 26 2.57 8.08 10.23
N LEU A 27 2.21 7.93 8.95
CA LEU A 27 3.04 8.41 7.83
C LEU A 27 3.14 9.95 7.83
N GLY A 28 4.36 10.45 7.90
CA GLY A 28 4.69 11.85 7.72
C GLY A 28 4.49 12.32 6.28
N GLU A 29 4.70 13.62 6.06
CA GLU A 29 4.56 14.27 4.75
C GLU A 29 5.62 13.83 3.74
N ASP A 30 6.75 13.33 4.24
CA ASP A 30 7.94 12.93 3.48
C ASP A 30 8.25 11.43 3.65
N ASP A 31 7.26 10.65 4.09
CA ASP A 31 7.39 9.22 4.28
C ASP A 31 6.75 8.46 3.11
N GLU A 32 7.32 7.28 2.84
CA GLU A 32 6.86 6.39 1.79
C GLU A 32 6.38 5.08 2.41
N LEU A 33 5.23 4.62 1.94
CA LEU A 33 4.61 3.37 2.34
C LEU A 33 4.71 2.38 1.20
N ASN A 34 5.54 1.35 1.36
CA ASN A 34 5.71 0.32 0.36
C ASN A 34 4.84 -0.90 0.74
N ILE A 35 3.85 -1.20 -0.09
CA ILE A 35 2.88 -2.26 0.15
C ILE A 35 3.24 -3.42 -0.76
N VAL A 36 3.55 -4.57 -0.19
CA VAL A 36 3.88 -5.80 -0.92
C VAL A 36 2.75 -6.81 -0.76
N MET A 37 2.26 -7.36 -1.86
CA MET A 37 1.22 -8.37 -1.88
C MET A 37 1.46 -9.38 -3.01
N GLU A 38 0.80 -10.53 -2.95
CA GLU A 38 0.84 -11.49 -4.07
C GLU A 38 0.01 -10.97 -5.24
N ALA A 39 0.40 -11.34 -6.47
CA ALA A 39 -0.36 -10.97 -7.66
C ALA A 39 -1.77 -11.57 -7.68
N ALA A 40 -1.99 -12.68 -6.95
CA ALA A 40 -3.33 -13.24 -6.73
C ALA A 40 -4.24 -12.27 -5.96
N ASP A 41 -3.68 -11.52 -5.01
CA ASP A 41 -4.35 -10.48 -4.24
C ASP A 41 -4.39 -9.12 -4.95
N ALA A 42 -3.82 -8.99 -6.14
CA ALA A 42 -3.93 -7.76 -6.93
C ALA A 42 -5.40 -7.38 -7.19
N HIS A 43 -6.33 -8.34 -7.15
CA HIS A 43 -7.76 -8.05 -7.19
C HIS A 43 -8.26 -7.30 -5.95
N GLN A 44 -7.72 -7.60 -4.77
CA GLN A 44 -8.00 -6.89 -3.52
C GLN A 44 -7.23 -5.55 -3.41
N ALA A 45 -6.19 -5.34 -4.22
CA ALA A 45 -5.45 -4.09 -4.30
C ALA A 45 -6.33 -2.88 -4.65
N GLY A 46 -7.42 -3.08 -5.38
CA GLY A 46 -8.36 -2.00 -5.71
C GLY A 46 -8.90 -1.28 -4.46
N ARG A 47 -9.25 -2.05 -3.41
CA ARG A 47 -9.69 -1.47 -2.13
C ARG A 47 -8.57 -0.68 -1.45
N VAL A 48 -7.33 -1.13 -1.57
CA VAL A 48 -6.15 -0.45 -1.03
C VAL A 48 -5.94 0.89 -1.74
N THR A 49 -5.98 0.90 -3.07
CA THR A 49 -5.83 2.15 -3.85
C THR A 49 -6.97 3.13 -3.58
N GLU A 50 -8.21 2.66 -3.43
CA GLU A 50 -9.35 3.51 -3.05
C GLU A 50 -9.14 4.19 -1.68
N ILE A 51 -8.63 3.45 -0.68
CA ILE A 51 -8.33 4.00 0.65
C ILE A 51 -7.21 5.06 0.56
N LEU A 52 -6.19 4.80 -0.25
CA LEU A 52 -5.09 5.74 -0.48
C LEU A 52 -5.59 7.03 -1.13
N GLU A 53 -6.39 6.93 -2.19
CA GLU A 53 -6.98 8.09 -2.87
C GLU A 53 -7.90 8.88 -1.95
N ALA A 54 -8.78 8.19 -1.20
CA ALA A 54 -9.68 8.82 -0.25
C ALA A 54 -8.90 9.53 0.89
N GLY A 55 -7.75 9.00 1.28
CA GLY A 55 -6.84 9.58 2.26
C GLY A 55 -5.98 10.73 1.72
N GLY A 56 -6.03 11.03 0.42
CA GLY A 56 -5.16 12.03 -0.20
C GLY A 56 -3.71 11.57 -0.30
N PHE A 57 -3.48 10.30 -0.59
CA PHE A 57 -2.17 9.74 -0.87
C PHE A 57 -2.03 9.50 -2.38
N ASP A 58 -0.86 9.81 -2.93
CA ASP A 58 -0.49 9.34 -4.27
C ASP A 58 0.04 7.92 -4.16
N TYR A 59 -0.29 7.09 -5.14
CA TYR A 59 0.14 5.70 -5.17
C TYR A 59 0.73 5.36 -6.54
N GLN A 60 1.76 4.54 -6.54
CA GLN A 60 2.43 4.07 -7.73
C GLN A 60 2.52 2.54 -7.70
N PRO A 61 1.70 1.84 -8.50
CA PRO A 61 1.79 0.40 -8.62
C PRO A 61 3.03 0.01 -9.41
N ARG A 62 3.74 -0.99 -8.90
CA ARG A 62 4.92 -1.61 -9.50
C ARG A 62 4.73 -3.12 -9.52
N GLY A 63 4.50 -3.66 -10.71
CA GLY A 63 4.49 -5.11 -10.90
C GLY A 63 5.90 -5.68 -10.81
N SER A 64 6.08 -6.80 -10.11
CA SER A 64 7.31 -7.58 -10.24
C SER A 64 7.36 -8.29 -11.58
N HIS A 65 8.55 -8.36 -12.17
CA HIS A 65 8.79 -8.99 -13.47
C HIS A 65 8.36 -10.48 -13.51
N ASP A 66 8.40 -11.16 -12.38
CA ASP A 66 8.02 -12.57 -12.23
C ASP A 66 6.50 -12.80 -12.19
N GLY A 67 5.69 -11.74 -12.09
CA GLY A 67 4.23 -11.82 -12.03
C GLY A 67 3.68 -12.47 -10.74
N ARG A 68 4.55 -12.80 -9.78
CA ARG A 68 4.15 -13.38 -8.48
C ARG A 68 3.85 -12.34 -7.42
N LEU A 69 4.54 -11.21 -7.47
CA LEU A 69 4.43 -10.14 -6.47
C LEU A 69 3.96 -8.84 -7.11
N TYR A 70 3.09 -8.16 -6.39
CA TYR A 70 2.59 -6.84 -6.70
C TYR A 70 3.03 -5.88 -5.59
N GLN A 71 3.66 -4.77 -5.99
CA GLN A 71 4.08 -3.73 -5.08
C GLN A 71 3.32 -2.44 -5.37
N ILE A 72 3.00 -1.69 -4.33
CA ILE A 72 2.41 -0.36 -4.45
C ILE A 72 3.18 0.56 -3.51
N THR A 73 3.82 1.57 -4.08
CA THR A 73 4.45 2.62 -3.28
C THR A 73 3.45 3.74 -3.11
N ALA A 74 3.02 4.02 -1.89
CA ALA A 74 2.13 5.10 -1.55
C ALA A 74 2.89 6.21 -0.81
N ARG A 75 2.59 7.46 -1.12
CA ARG A 75 3.21 8.65 -0.54
C ARG A 75 2.14 9.69 -0.26
N ARG A 76 2.37 10.54 0.74
CA ARG A 76 1.40 11.59 1.06
C ARG A 76 1.37 12.62 -0.06
N LYS A 77 0.17 12.99 -0.52
CA LYS A 77 0.02 14.06 -1.50
C LYS A 77 0.27 15.38 -0.79
N THR A 78 1.50 15.89 -0.87
CA THR A 78 1.77 17.26 -0.44
C THR A 78 0.90 18.18 -1.29
N LYS A 79 0.07 19.00 -0.63
CA LYS A 79 -0.70 20.04 -1.31
C LYS A 79 0.20 21.10 -1.91
#